data_AF-A0A972K551-F1
#
_entry.id   AF-A0A972K551-F1
#
_cell.length_a   1.000
_cell.length_b   1.000
_cell.length_c   1.000
_cell.angle_alpha   90.00
_cell.angle_beta   90.00
_cell.angle_gamma   90.00
#
_symmetry.space_group_name_H-M   'P 1'
#
loop_
_entity.id
_entity.type
_entity.pdbx_description
1 polymer ?
#
loop_
_entity_poly.entity_id
_entity_poly.type
_entity_poly.pdbx_seq_one_letter_code
_entity_poly.pdbx_strand_id
1 'polypeptide(L)'
;MKQEVYVWDILVRVFHWSLVLFFLLAYLSGDEWDDLHIYSGYIILALLVTRIVWGFIGSRYARFSGFVTSPEKMLSYLKDLLSGKPEHYVGHNPAGGWMILALLLSLSLTGLTGYALEQGYQLMDMGIPVVVEQLVDDDEEELLEEVHEFFAGLSLFLIGVHVLGVLVSSRVHKENLIKAMITGYKQ
;
A
#
# COMPACT_ATOMS: atom_id res chain seq x y z
N MET A 1 34.33 8.44 2.12
CA MET A 1 33.27 8.55 1.09
C MET A 1 32.15 7.60 1.49
N LYS A 2 30.91 8.09 1.66
CA LYS A 2 29.77 7.19 1.88
C LYS A 2 29.53 6.40 0.59
N GLN A 3 29.46 5.07 0.66
CA GLN A 3 29.21 4.23 -0.51
C GLN A 3 27.71 4.24 -0.80
N GLU A 4 27.31 4.74 -1.96
CA GLU A 4 25.90 4.75 -2.37
C GLU A 4 25.54 3.45 -3.09
N VAL A 5 24.49 2.77 -2.64
CA VAL A 5 23.97 1.54 -3.25
C VAL A 5 22.65 1.86 -3.94
N TYR A 6 22.50 1.44 -5.20
CA TYR A 6 21.23 1.53 -5.91
C TYR A 6 20.28 0.44 -5.42
N VAL A 7 19.24 0.84 -4.69
CA VAL A 7 18.30 -0.08 -4.02
C VAL A 7 16.93 -0.03 -4.69
N TRP A 8 16.40 1.16 -4.95
CA TRP A 8 15.05 1.32 -5.49
C TRP A 8 15.11 1.54 -6.99
N ASP A 9 14.59 0.59 -7.76
CA ASP A 9 14.48 0.77 -9.21
C ASP A 9 13.41 1.80 -9.59
N ILE A 10 13.48 2.31 -10.82
CA ILE A 10 12.60 3.38 -11.30
C ILE A 10 11.12 3.00 -11.23
N LEU A 11 10.77 1.73 -11.49
CA LEU A 11 9.38 1.28 -11.49
C LEU A 11 8.82 1.36 -10.07
N VAL A 12 9.57 0.89 -9.06
CA VAL A 12 9.16 0.98 -7.66
C VAL A 12 8.97 2.43 -7.22
N ARG A 13 9.83 3.35 -7.68
CA ARG A 13 9.72 4.78 -7.35
C ARG A 13 8.50 5.44 -8.00
N VAL A 14 8.29 5.18 -9.29
CA VAL A 14 7.10 5.70 -10.02
C VAL A 14 5.83 5.14 -9.38
N PHE A 15 5.76 3.83 -9.16
CA PHE A 15 4.64 3.20 -8.46
C PHE A 15 4.34 3.89 -7.12
N HIS A 16 5.35 4.08 -6.28
CA HIS A 16 5.17 4.64 -4.95
C HIS A 16 4.62 6.06 -5.00
N TRP A 17 5.24 6.95 -5.77
CA TRP A 17 4.80 8.35 -5.82
C TRP A 17 3.46 8.52 -6.54
N SER A 18 3.17 7.69 -7.54
CA SER A 18 1.84 7.61 -8.13
C SER A 18 0.81 7.11 -7.12
N LEU A 19 1.13 6.07 -6.34
CA LEU A 19 0.21 5.54 -5.32
C LEU A 19 -0.09 6.59 -4.26
N VAL A 20 0.92 7.33 -3.79
CA VAL A 20 0.73 8.45 -2.83
C VAL A 20 -0.20 9.51 -3.42
N LEU A 21 0.03 9.92 -4.67
CA LEU A 21 -0.80 10.92 -5.33
C LEU A 21 -2.26 10.45 -5.47
N PHE A 22 -2.50 9.28 -6.05
CA PHE A 22 -3.84 8.79 -6.30
C PHE A 22 -4.58 8.38 -5.02
N PHE A 23 -3.88 7.89 -3.99
CA PHE A 23 -4.49 7.68 -2.68
C PHE A 23 -4.98 9.00 -2.07
N LEU A 24 -4.16 10.07 -2.13
CA LEU A 24 -4.58 11.38 -1.64
C LEU A 24 -5.75 11.95 -2.44
N LEU A 25 -5.76 11.79 -3.76
CA LEU A 25 -6.87 12.21 -4.60
C LEU A 25 -8.15 11.45 -4.20
N ALA A 26 -8.10 10.11 -4.17
CA ALA A 26 -9.24 9.27 -3.80
C ALA A 26 -9.78 9.62 -2.40
N TYR A 27 -8.90 9.78 -1.42
CA TYR A 27 -9.30 10.06 -0.04
C TYR A 27 -9.93 11.45 0.12
N LEU A 28 -9.40 12.47 -0.56
CA LEU A 28 -9.94 13.83 -0.48
C LEU A 28 -11.20 14.03 -1.32
N SER A 29 -11.41 13.21 -2.35
CA SER A 29 -12.57 13.31 -3.24
C SER A 29 -13.75 12.44 -2.84
N GLY A 30 -13.60 11.55 -1.86
CA GLY A 30 -14.58 10.50 -1.54
C GLY A 30 -15.97 11.00 -1.15
N ASP A 31 -16.09 12.21 -0.61
CA ASP A 31 -17.37 12.76 -0.13
C ASP A 31 -18.03 13.75 -1.10
N GLU A 32 -17.28 14.33 -2.04
CA GLU A 32 -17.76 15.44 -2.87
C GLU A 32 -17.66 15.18 -4.38
N TRP A 33 -16.66 14.40 -4.84
CA TRP A 33 -16.33 14.22 -6.25
C TRP A 33 -16.18 12.73 -6.60
N ASP A 34 -17.31 12.04 -6.73
CA ASP A 34 -17.42 10.59 -6.99
C ASP A 34 -16.56 10.14 -8.17
N ASP A 35 -16.66 10.80 -9.32
CA ASP A 35 -15.85 10.48 -10.51
C ASP A 35 -14.35 10.45 -10.19
N LEU A 36 -13.85 11.48 -9.49
CA LEU A 36 -12.43 11.55 -9.15
C LEU A 36 -12.03 10.46 -8.16
N HIS A 37 -12.92 10.10 -7.23
CA HIS A 37 -12.70 9.01 -6.29
C HIS A 37 -12.60 7.68 -7.03
N ILE A 38 -13.59 7.36 -7.87
CA ILE A 38 -13.69 6.12 -8.63
C ILE A 38 -12.50 5.96 -9.59
N TYR A 39 -12.21 6.98 -10.41
CA TYR A 39 -11.06 6.91 -11.33
C TYR A 39 -9.72 6.78 -10.60
N SER A 40 -9.56 7.45 -9.46
CA SER A 40 -8.36 7.29 -8.62
C SER A 40 -8.26 5.86 -8.07
N GLY A 41 -9.38 5.27 -7.63
CA GLY A 41 -9.47 3.89 -7.19
C GLY A 41 -9.03 2.89 -8.28
N TYR A 42 -9.49 3.05 -9.51
CA TYR A 42 -9.07 2.21 -10.64
C TYR A 42 -7.57 2.33 -10.95
N ILE A 43 -7.02 3.54 -10.88
CA ILE A 43 -5.58 3.74 -11.06
C ILE A 43 -4.79 3.09 -9.93
N ILE A 44 -5.25 3.19 -8.68
CA ILE A 44 -4.65 2.50 -7.54
C ILE A 44 -4.65 0.99 -7.77
N LEU A 45 -5.77 0.38 -8.17
CA LEU A 45 -5.84 -1.04 -8.48
C LEU A 45 -4.83 -1.45 -9.58
N ALA A 46 -4.74 -0.69 -10.67
CA ALA A 46 -3.77 -0.94 -11.73
C ALA A 46 -2.31 -0.86 -11.24
N LEU A 47 -2.01 0.13 -10.38
CA LEU A 47 -0.71 0.28 -9.73
C LEU A 47 -0.41 -0.92 -8.80
N LEU A 48 -1.38 -1.37 -8.01
CA LEU A 48 -1.24 -2.52 -7.11
C LEU A 48 -0.95 -3.81 -7.88
N VAL A 49 -1.69 -4.09 -8.96
CA VAL A 49 -1.42 -5.23 -9.84
C VAL A 49 0.00 -5.17 -10.39
N THR A 50 0.42 -4.00 -10.89
CA THR A 50 1.77 -3.78 -11.40
C THR A 50 2.82 -4.07 -10.32
N ARG A 51 2.60 -3.58 -9.10
CA ARG A 51 3.53 -3.79 -7.99
C ARG A 51 3.60 -5.24 -7.53
N ILE A 52 2.47 -5.93 -7.47
CA ILE A 52 2.37 -7.35 -7.11
C ILE A 52 3.18 -8.17 -8.13
N VAL A 53 2.94 -7.98 -9.43
CA VAL A 53 3.70 -8.65 -10.50
C VAL A 53 5.19 -8.34 -10.37
N TRP A 54 5.56 -7.07 -10.20
CA TRP A 54 6.97 -6.67 -10.01
C TRP A 54 7.59 -7.25 -8.73
N GLY A 55 6.78 -7.55 -7.72
CA GLY A 55 7.20 -8.24 -6.50
C GLY A 55 7.61 -9.70 -6.72
N PHE A 56 7.26 -10.31 -7.84
CA PHE A 56 7.72 -11.65 -8.21
C PHE A 56 8.89 -11.61 -9.20
N ILE A 57 8.80 -10.79 -10.25
CA ILE A 57 9.75 -10.83 -11.38
C ILE A 57 10.76 -9.68 -11.41
N GLY A 58 10.60 -8.66 -10.56
CA GLY A 58 11.35 -7.40 -10.62
C GLY A 58 12.83 -7.49 -10.21
N SER A 59 13.39 -6.34 -9.85
CA SER A 59 14.79 -6.23 -9.41
C SER A 59 15.03 -6.94 -8.06
N ARG A 60 16.31 -7.19 -7.73
CA ARG A 60 16.72 -7.91 -6.49
C ARG A 60 16.02 -7.37 -5.23
N TYR A 61 15.94 -6.05 -5.09
CA TYR A 61 15.37 -5.40 -3.91
C TYR A 61 13.85 -5.16 -4.01
N ALA A 62 13.27 -5.31 -5.20
CA ALA A 62 11.84 -5.19 -5.42
C ALA A 62 11.06 -6.49 -5.16
N ARG A 63 11.72 -7.66 -5.23
CA ARG A 63 11.09 -8.96 -5.05
C ARG A 63 10.71 -9.24 -3.61
N PHE A 64 9.53 -9.82 -3.38
CA PHE A 64 9.06 -10.22 -2.05
C PHE A 64 10.03 -11.15 -1.35
N SER A 65 10.61 -12.14 -2.06
CA SER A 65 11.62 -13.04 -1.48
C SER A 65 12.89 -12.35 -1.00
N GLY A 66 13.17 -11.13 -1.48
CA GLY A 66 14.34 -10.34 -1.10
C GLY A 66 14.16 -9.54 0.18
N PHE A 67 12.93 -9.31 0.65
CA PHE A 67 12.67 -8.44 1.80
C PHE A 67 11.62 -8.95 2.80
N VAL A 68 10.78 -9.91 2.41
CA VAL A 68 9.81 -10.54 3.31
C VAL A 68 10.54 -11.55 4.18
N THR A 69 10.79 -11.17 5.43
CA THR A 69 11.39 -12.05 6.44
C THR A 69 10.33 -12.80 7.23
N SER A 70 10.73 -13.86 7.93
CA SER A 70 9.81 -14.58 8.83
C SER A 70 9.23 -13.65 9.91
N PRO A 71 8.02 -13.93 10.42
CA PRO A 71 7.37 -13.10 11.45
C PRO A 71 8.24 -12.94 12.71
N GLU A 72 8.98 -13.98 13.11
CA GLU A 72 9.83 -13.98 14.30
C GLU A 72 10.99 -12.98 14.15
N LYS A 73 11.58 -12.90 12.95
CA LYS A 73 12.63 -11.91 12.63
C LYS A 73 12.10 -10.48 12.66
N MET A 74 10.88 -10.27 12.18
CA MET A 74 10.21 -8.96 12.26
C MET A 74 9.97 -8.56 13.72
N LEU A 75 9.45 -9.46 14.55
CA LEU A 75 9.22 -9.18 15.97
C LEU A 75 10.53 -8.95 16.74
N SER A 76 11.59 -9.70 16.43
CA SER A 76 12.93 -9.45 16.98
C SER A 76 13.42 -8.06 16.61
N TYR A 77 13.34 -7.70 15.32
CA TYR A 77 13.77 -6.39 14.84
C TYR A 77 13.02 -5.24 15.52
N LEU A 78 11.71 -5.37 15.76
CA LEU A 78 10.93 -4.37 16.49
C LEU A 78 11.43 -4.22 17.94
N LYS A 79 11.76 -5.32 18.62
CA LYS A 79 12.36 -5.28 19.98
C LYS A 79 13.76 -4.64 19.97
N ASP A 80 14.56 -4.95 18.95
CA ASP A 80 15.91 -4.40 18.79
C ASP A 80 15.87 -2.89 18.49
N LEU A 81 14.86 -2.45 17.73
CA LEU A 81 14.60 -1.04 17.47
C LEU A 81 14.21 -0.29 18.75
N LEU A 82 13.32 -0.88 19.58
CA LEU A 82 12.91 -0.30 20.87
C LEU A 82 14.03 -0.30 21.91
N SER A 83 14.95 -1.25 21.84
CA SER A 83 16.12 -1.34 22.73
C SER A 83 17.34 -0.55 22.23
N GLY A 84 17.24 0.13 21.08
CA GLY A 84 18.27 1.01 20.54
C GLY A 84 19.47 0.30 19.90
N LYS A 85 19.35 -0.99 19.54
CA LYS A 85 20.39 -1.77 18.85
C LYS A 85 19.93 -2.35 17.50
N PRO A 86 19.33 -1.56 16.60
CA PRO A 86 18.82 -2.12 15.35
C PRO A 86 19.96 -2.52 14.40
N GLU A 87 19.85 -3.71 13.82
CA GLU A 87 20.70 -4.13 12.71
C GLU A 87 20.49 -3.24 11.48
N HIS A 88 21.55 -3.06 10.69
CA HIS A 88 21.52 -2.31 9.45
C HIS A 88 21.13 -3.22 8.27
N TYR A 89 20.11 -2.81 7.51
CA TYR A 89 19.61 -3.53 6.33
C TYR A 89 19.79 -2.67 5.09
N VAL A 90 20.43 -3.21 4.04
CA VAL A 90 20.64 -2.49 2.77
C VAL A 90 19.33 -2.28 2.00
N GLY A 91 18.47 -3.30 1.96
CA GLY A 91 17.13 -3.23 1.37
C GLY A 91 16.08 -2.67 2.34
N HIS A 92 14.93 -3.32 2.41
CA HIS A 92 13.99 -3.08 3.50
C HIS A 92 14.49 -3.74 4.78
N ASN A 93 14.25 -3.08 5.92
CA ASN A 93 14.31 -3.75 7.20
C ASN A 93 13.08 -4.67 7.38
N PRO A 94 13.12 -5.64 8.30
CA PRO A 94 12.01 -6.58 8.54
C PRO A 94 10.65 -5.90 8.76
N ALA A 95 10.61 -4.83 9.56
CA ALA A 95 9.36 -4.10 9.83
C ALA A 95 8.80 -3.42 8.56
N GLY A 96 9.67 -2.82 7.75
CA GLY A 96 9.31 -2.18 6.49
C GLY A 96 8.80 -3.19 5.46
N GLY A 97 9.38 -4.38 5.40
CA GLY A 97 8.91 -5.46 4.54
C GLY A 97 7.48 -5.90 4.89
N TRP A 98 7.17 -6.06 6.18
CA TRP A 98 5.82 -6.38 6.64
C TRP A 98 4.83 -5.24 6.45
N MET A 99 5.27 -3.98 6.63
CA MET A 99 4.44 -2.81 6.34
C MET A 99 4.01 -2.75 4.86
N ILE A 100 4.90 -3.11 3.93
CA ILE A 100 4.55 -3.19 2.51
C ILE A 100 3.47 -4.24 2.27
N LEU A 101 3.57 -5.42 2.89
CA LEU A 101 2.53 -6.45 2.75
C LEU A 101 1.19 -5.99 3.34
N ALA A 102 1.22 -5.35 4.51
CA ALA A 102 0.01 -4.82 5.15
C ALA A 102 -0.67 -3.75 4.28
N LEU A 103 0.09 -2.80 3.75
CA LEU A 103 -0.43 -1.76 2.87
C LEU A 103 -0.94 -2.33 1.53
N LEU A 104 -0.22 -3.27 0.91
CA LEU A 104 -0.68 -3.90 -0.32
C LEU A 104 -1.98 -4.67 -0.10
N LEU A 105 -2.10 -5.42 1.00
CA LEU A 105 -3.32 -6.15 1.34
C LEU A 105 -4.48 -5.19 1.59
N SER A 106 -4.28 -4.21 2.48
CA SER A 106 -5.30 -3.24 2.87
C SER A 106 -5.83 -2.45 1.67
N LEU A 107 -4.93 -1.89 0.85
CA LEU A 107 -5.32 -1.13 -0.33
C LEU A 107 -5.94 -2.01 -1.42
N SER A 108 -5.54 -3.29 -1.54
CA SER A 108 -6.19 -4.22 -2.47
C SER A 108 -7.61 -4.52 -2.03
N LEU A 109 -7.85 -4.72 -0.73
CA LEU A 109 -9.20 -4.96 -0.21
C LEU A 109 -10.09 -3.73 -0.41
N THR A 110 -9.63 -2.53 -0.05
CA THR A 110 -10.35 -1.27 -0.33
C THR A 110 -10.67 -1.12 -1.82
N GLY A 111 -9.68 -1.30 -2.70
CA GLY A 111 -9.88 -1.13 -4.14
C GLY A 111 -10.84 -2.17 -4.72
N LEU A 112 -10.75 -3.43 -4.30
CA LEU A 112 -11.61 -4.50 -4.81
C LEU A 112 -13.06 -4.35 -4.35
N THR A 113 -13.30 -3.97 -3.09
CA THR A 113 -14.67 -3.70 -2.62
C THR A 113 -15.24 -2.45 -3.27
N GLY A 114 -14.43 -1.39 -3.45
CA GLY A 114 -14.87 -0.18 -4.17
C GLY A 114 -15.22 -0.47 -5.63
N TYR A 115 -14.43 -1.31 -6.31
CA TYR A 115 -14.77 -1.79 -7.64
C TYR A 115 -16.07 -2.60 -7.65
N ALA A 116 -16.28 -3.49 -6.68
CA ALA A 116 -17.50 -4.29 -6.60
C ALA A 116 -18.76 -3.44 -6.39
N LEU A 117 -18.70 -2.45 -5.48
CA LEU A 117 -19.78 -1.49 -5.25
C LEU A 117 -20.13 -0.72 -6.52
N GLU A 118 -19.13 -0.14 -7.19
CA GLU A 118 -19.33 0.62 -8.42
C GLU A 118 -19.94 -0.25 -9.54
N GLN A 119 -19.48 -1.50 -9.68
CA GLN A 119 -20.10 -2.43 -10.62
C GLN A 119 -21.55 -2.74 -10.25
N GLY A 120 -21.87 -2.89 -8.97
CA GLY A 120 -23.25 -3.06 -8.48
C GLY A 120 -24.15 -1.90 -8.89
N TYR A 121 -23.73 -0.66 -8.60
CA TYR A 121 -24.48 0.54 -8.95
C TYR A 121 -24.69 0.69 -10.46
N GLN A 122 -23.66 0.47 -11.28
CA GLN A 122 -23.80 0.53 -12.74
C GLN A 122 -24.82 -0.49 -13.27
N LEU A 123 -24.85 -1.69 -12.70
CA LEU A 123 -25.78 -2.74 -13.12
C LEU A 123 -27.22 -2.40 -12.75
N MET A 124 -27.43 -1.81 -11.57
CA MET A 124 -28.71 -1.29 -11.11
C MET A 124 -29.22 -0.16 -12.02
N ASP A 125 -28.36 0.81 -12.39
CA ASP A 125 -28.72 1.93 -13.28
C ASP A 125 -29.10 1.46 -14.69
N MET A 126 -28.47 0.40 -15.20
CA MET A 126 -28.84 -0.23 -16.47
C MET A 126 -30.17 -1.00 -16.42
N GLY A 127 -30.84 -1.05 -15.26
CA GLY A 127 -32.09 -1.79 -15.08
C GLY A 127 -31.93 -3.30 -15.29
N ILE A 128 -30.69 -3.80 -15.22
CA ILE A 128 -30.43 -5.23 -15.20
C ILE A 128 -30.61 -5.65 -13.75
N PRO A 129 -31.65 -6.45 -13.42
CA PRO A 129 -31.70 -7.12 -12.13
C PRO A 129 -30.57 -8.14 -12.12
N VAL A 130 -29.35 -7.68 -11.85
CA VAL A 130 -28.20 -8.55 -11.72
C VAL A 130 -28.44 -9.28 -10.44
N VAL A 131 -29.05 -10.47 -10.52
CA VAL A 131 -28.91 -11.63 -9.61
C VAL A 131 -28.94 -11.36 -8.08
N VAL A 132 -29.25 -10.14 -7.64
CA VAL A 132 -28.99 -9.54 -6.32
C VAL A 132 -30.30 -9.43 -5.57
N GLU A 133 -31.38 -8.96 -6.21
CA GLU A 133 -32.73 -8.95 -5.60
C GLU A 133 -33.22 -10.34 -5.13
N GLN A 134 -32.57 -11.43 -5.53
CA GLN A 134 -32.89 -12.79 -5.07
C GLN A 134 -31.74 -13.51 -4.33
N LEU A 135 -30.51 -12.97 -4.28
CA LEU A 135 -29.35 -13.62 -3.63
C LEU A 135 -28.53 -12.70 -2.72
N VAL A 136 -28.74 -11.40 -2.77
CA VAL A 136 -28.02 -10.37 -2.04
C VAL A 136 -29.08 -9.69 -1.18
N ASP A 137 -29.16 -10.10 0.08
CA ASP A 137 -29.88 -9.34 1.11
C ASP A 137 -29.30 -7.91 1.13
N ASP A 138 -30.11 -6.94 1.56
CA ASP A 138 -29.65 -5.55 1.82
C ASP A 138 -28.35 -5.52 2.66
N ASP A 139 -28.11 -6.56 3.47
CA ASP A 139 -26.93 -6.80 4.30
C ASP A 139 -25.59 -6.90 3.51
N GLU A 140 -25.59 -7.31 2.24
CA GLU A 140 -24.34 -7.54 1.48
C GLU A 140 -23.76 -6.27 0.84
N GLU A 141 -24.60 -5.36 0.33
CA GLU A 141 -24.16 -4.03 -0.13
C GLU A 141 -23.62 -3.20 1.04
N GLU A 142 -24.34 -3.22 2.18
CA GLU A 142 -23.91 -2.61 3.44
C GLU A 142 -22.56 -3.19 3.91
N LEU A 143 -22.37 -4.50 3.82
CA LEU A 143 -21.10 -5.14 4.18
C LEU A 143 -19.94 -4.72 3.26
N LEU A 144 -20.15 -4.60 1.95
CA LEU A 144 -19.09 -4.16 1.04
C LEU A 144 -18.66 -2.71 1.30
N GLU A 145 -19.63 -1.84 1.60
CA GLU A 145 -19.39 -0.45 2.01
C GLU A 145 -18.62 -0.40 3.33
N GLU A 146 -19.08 -1.11 4.37
CA GLU A 146 -18.38 -1.18 5.66
C GLU A 146 -16.93 -1.71 5.50
N VAL A 147 -16.73 -2.74 4.69
CA VAL A 147 -15.40 -3.30 4.42
C VAL A 147 -14.55 -2.27 3.67
N HIS A 148 -15.11 -1.56 2.68
CA HIS A 148 -14.42 -0.50 1.96
C HIS A 148 -13.94 0.60 2.92
N GLU A 149 -14.84 1.15 3.72
CA GLU A 149 -14.55 2.22 4.68
C GLU A 149 -13.53 1.78 5.74
N PHE A 150 -13.72 0.57 6.30
CA PHE A 150 -12.80 0.02 7.29
C PHE A 150 -11.39 -0.11 6.74
N PHE A 151 -11.21 -0.70 5.55
CA PHE A 151 -9.88 -0.84 4.96
C PHE A 151 -9.31 0.49 4.44
N ALA A 152 -10.14 1.45 4.03
CA ALA A 152 -9.70 2.80 3.70
C ALA A 152 -9.13 3.51 4.94
N GLY A 153 -9.85 3.46 6.06
CA GLY A 153 -9.39 3.98 7.35
C GLY A 153 -8.14 3.26 7.89
N LEU A 154 -8.10 1.93 7.78
CA LEU A 154 -6.92 1.13 8.13
C LEU A 154 -5.72 1.51 7.27
N SER A 155 -5.91 1.71 5.97
CA SER A 155 -4.84 2.13 5.05
C SER A 155 -4.27 3.48 5.47
N LEU A 156 -5.11 4.46 5.80
CA LEU A 156 -4.67 5.76 6.29
C LEU A 156 -3.85 5.64 7.59
N PHE A 157 -4.33 4.83 8.54
CA PHE A 157 -3.60 4.55 9.77
C PHE A 157 -2.22 3.91 9.50
N LEU A 158 -2.17 2.89 8.65
CA LEU A 158 -0.93 2.20 8.28
C LEU A 158 0.04 3.13 7.54
N ILE A 159 -0.45 4.03 6.69
CA ILE A 159 0.36 5.08 6.05
C ILE A 159 0.97 6.00 7.11
N GLY A 160 0.21 6.41 8.12
CA GLY A 160 0.72 7.18 9.25
C GLY A 160 1.86 6.45 9.99
N VAL A 161 1.64 5.18 10.32
CA VAL A 161 2.67 4.33 10.95
C VAL A 161 3.90 4.15 10.04
N HIS A 162 3.69 3.98 8.74
CA HIS A 162 4.76 3.87 7.75
C HIS A 162 5.63 5.14 7.72
N VAL A 163 5.02 6.32 7.61
CA VAL A 163 5.73 7.59 7.59
C VAL A 163 6.50 7.79 8.90
N LEU A 164 5.89 7.51 10.05
CA LEU A 164 6.59 7.54 11.34
C LEU A 164 7.79 6.58 11.36
N GLY A 165 7.63 5.35 10.87
CA GLY A 165 8.70 4.37 10.75
C GLY A 165 9.84 4.85 9.87
N VAL A 166 9.53 5.47 8.71
CA VAL A 166 10.51 6.09 7.81
C VAL A 166 11.27 7.21 8.52
N LEU A 167 10.58 8.07 9.28
CA LEU A 167 11.20 9.17 10.02
C LEU A 167 12.09 8.69 11.16
N VAL A 168 11.66 7.67 11.91
CA VAL A 168 12.45 7.05 12.99
C VAL A 168 13.68 6.36 12.41
N SER A 169 13.49 5.51 11.40
CA SER A 169 14.57 4.77 10.74
C SER A 169 15.58 5.73 10.10
N SER A 170 15.12 6.82 9.46
CA SER A 170 16.00 7.84 8.89
C SER A 170 16.89 8.51 9.93
N ARG A 171 16.35 8.79 11.13
CA ARG A 171 17.12 9.39 12.23
C ARG A 171 18.10 8.40 12.85
N VAL A 172 17.65 7.18 13.11
CA VAL A 172 18.44 6.14 13.77
C VAL A 172 19.61 5.69 12.89
N HIS A 173 19.38 5.46 11.60
CA HIS A 173 20.42 5.06 10.66
C HIS A 173 21.17 6.26 10.03
N LYS A 174 20.78 7.51 10.35
CA LYS A 174 21.37 8.74 9.79
C LYS A 174 21.40 8.76 8.26
N GLU A 175 20.33 8.24 7.66
CA GLU A 175 20.11 8.10 6.22
C GLU A 175 18.78 8.77 5.85
N ASN A 176 18.75 9.54 4.76
CA ASN A 176 17.50 10.16 4.31
C ASN A 176 16.74 9.18 3.39
N LEU A 177 15.83 8.40 3.96
CA LEU A 177 15.05 7.40 3.23
C LEU A 177 14.09 8.04 2.22
N ILE A 178 13.56 9.23 2.51
CA ILE A 178 12.70 9.97 1.56
C ILE A 178 13.51 10.35 0.31
N LYS A 179 14.73 10.90 0.51
CA LYS A 179 15.65 11.19 -0.60
C LYS A 179 16.01 9.92 -1.36
N ALA A 180 16.28 8.82 -0.66
CA ALA A 180 16.55 7.53 -1.31
C ALA A 180 15.37 7.09 -2.18
N MET A 181 14.13 7.33 -1.75
CA MET A 181 12.94 7.00 -2.52
C MET A 181 12.71 7.90 -3.74
N ILE A 182 13.42 9.02 -3.85
CA ILE A 182 13.42 9.89 -5.03
C ILE A 182 14.57 9.49 -5.97
N THR A 183 15.79 9.34 -5.43
CA THR A 183 17.00 9.11 -6.23
C THR A 183 17.22 7.63 -6.60
N GLY A 184 16.69 6.70 -5.80
CA GLY A 184 16.97 5.27 -5.87
C GLY A 184 18.19 4.81 -5.08
N TYR A 185 18.97 5.74 -4.53
CA TYR A 185 20.26 5.46 -3.88
C TYR A 185 20.16 5.58 -2.36
N LYS A 186 20.71 4.58 -1.66
CA LYS A 186 20.85 4.53 -0.20
C LYS A 186 22.33 4.69 0.18
N GLN A 187 22.59 5.32 1.33
CA GLN A 187 23.94 5.66 1.82
C GLN A 187 24.43 4.69 2.89
#